data_AF-A0A928U680-F1
#
_entry.id   AF-A0A928U680-F1
#
_cell.length_a   1.000
_cell.length_b   1.000
_cell.length_c   1.000
_cell.angle_alpha   90.00
_cell.angle_beta   90.00
_cell.angle_gamma   90.00
#
_symmetry.space_group_name_H-M   'P 1'
#
loop_
_entity.id
_entity.type
_entity.pdbx_description
1 polymer ?
#
loop_
_entity_poly.entity_id
_entity_poly.type
_entity_poly.pdbx_seq_one_letter_code
_entity_poly.pdbx_strand_id
1 'polypeptide(L)' 'MSQAGTIYIISDNAKYYRSKLVKEYLANSRIKIKFLPSYSPNLNLIERLWKFFRKKILYNKYYDT' A
#
# COMPACT_ATOMS: atom_id res chain seq x y z
N MET A 1 -5.03 -26.49 -0.62
CA MET A 1 -4.42 -25.17 -0.39
C MET A 1 -4.99 -24.60 0.91
N SER A 2 -4.23 -24.61 2.00
CA SER A 2 -4.71 -24.10 3.29
C SER A 2 -4.97 -22.60 3.19
N GLN A 3 -6.21 -22.16 3.41
CA GLN A 3 -6.51 -20.74 3.48
C GLN A 3 -5.86 -20.12 4.71
N ALA A 4 -5.15 -19.00 4.54
CA ALA A 4 -4.64 -18.21 5.66
C ALA A 4 -5.80 -17.73 6.55
N GLY A 5 -5.69 -17.96 7.86
CA GLY A 5 -6.75 -17.61 8.82
C GLY A 5 -6.98 -16.10 8.98
N THR A 6 -5.97 -15.27 8.72
CA THR A 6 -6.11 -13.80 8.73
C THR A 6 -5.10 -13.18 7.76
N ILE A 7 -5.54 -12.15 7.01
CA ILE A 7 -4.73 -11.41 6.06
C ILE A 7 -4.53 -10.00 6.61
N TYR A 8 -3.29 -9.62 6.89
CA TYR A 8 -2.97 -8.27 7.35
C TYR A 8 -2.57 -7.38 6.18
N ILE A 9 -3.23 -6.22 6.06
CA ILE A 9 -2.89 -5.19 5.07
C ILE A 9 -2.36 -3.98 5.82
N ILE A 10 -1.15 -3.55 5.48
CA ILE A 10 -0.59 -2.29 5.97
C ILE A 10 -0.98 -1.19 4.98
N SER A 11 -1.64 -0.14 5.47
CA SER A 11 -2.16 0.92 4.61
C SER A 11 -1.86 2.31 5.16
N ASP A 12 -1.83 3.31 4.27
CA ASP A 12 -1.82 4.70 4.65
C ASP A 12 -3.19 5.16 5.21
N ASN A 13 -3.25 6.39 5.70
CA ASN A 13 -4.47 6.95 6.29
C ASN A 13 -5.45 7.53 5.27
N ALA A 14 -5.42 7.13 4.00
CA ALA A 14 -6.30 7.70 3.00
C ALA A 14 -7.79 7.53 3.36
N LYS A 15 -8.60 8.57 3.07
CA LYS A 15 -9.98 8.68 3.54
C LYS A 15 -10.89 7.55 3.05
N TYR A 16 -10.64 7.01 1.86
CA TYR A 16 -11.48 5.96 1.26
C TYR A 16 -11.43 4.63 2.03
N TYR A 17 -10.34 4.32 2.74
CA TYR A 17 -10.28 3.14 3.63
C TYR A 17 -11.22 3.24 4.83
N ARG A 18 -11.67 4.45 5.19
CA ARG A 18 -12.61 4.69 6.30
C ARG A 18 -14.06 4.79 5.85
N SER A 19 -14.33 4.58 4.56
CA SER A 19 -15.68 4.60 4.01
C SER A 19 -16.57 3.51 4.63
N LYS A 20 -17.89 3.75 4.65
CA LYS A 20 -18.88 2.82 5.19
C LYS A 20 -18.81 1.46 4.49
N LEU A 21 -18.73 1.45 3.17
CA LEU A 21 -18.64 0.25 2.34
C LEU A 21 -17.42 -0.61 2.71
N VAL A 22 -16.26 0.02 2.88
CA VAL A 22 -15.03 -0.71 3.28
C VAL A 22 -15.17 -1.28 4.68
N LYS A 23 -15.74 -0.54 5.64
CA LYS A 23 -15.97 -1.04 7.01
C LYS A 23 -16.93 -2.24 7.04
N GLU A 24 -18.02 -2.17 6.28
CA GLU A 24 -19.01 -3.25 6.18
C GLU A 24 -18.40 -4.52 5.58
N TYR A 25 -17.58 -4.38 4.53
CA TYR A 25 -16.85 -5.50 3.95
C TYR A 25 -15.85 -6.13 4.94
N LEU A 26 -15.10 -5.29 5.68
CA LEU A 26 -14.10 -5.77 6.63
C LEU A 26 -14.70 -6.48 7.85
N ALA A 27 -15.94 -6.16 8.23
CA ALA A 27 -16.61 -6.79 9.38
C ALA A 27 -16.75 -8.30 9.24
N ASN A 28 -16.97 -8.80 8.01
CA ASN A 28 -17.15 -10.22 7.72
C ASN A 28 -15.94 -10.83 6.96
N SER A 29 -14.86 -10.08 6.82
CA SER A 29 -13.67 -10.51 6.08
C SER A 29 -12.57 -11.00 7.01
N ARG A 30 -11.74 -11.91 6.52
CA ARG A 30 -10.46 -12.30 7.15
C ARG A 30 -9.38 -11.22 7.05
N ILE A 31 -9.67 -10.09 6.41
CA ILE A 31 -8.74 -9.00 6.19
C ILE A 31 -8.74 -8.06 7.40
N LYS A 32 -7.54 -7.78 7.92
CA LYS A 32 -7.31 -6.77 8.96
C LYS A 32 -6.40 -5.68 8.43
N ILE A 33 -6.95 -4.49 8.24
CA ILE A 33 -6.17 -3.32 7.85
C ILE A 33 -5.50 -2.71 9.09
N LYS A 34 -4.19 -2.47 9.01
CA LYS A 34 -3.41 -1.74 9.99
C LYS A 34 -2.94 -0.44 9.35
N PHE A 35 -3.35 0.67 9.95
CA PHE A 35 -2.98 2.00 9.49
C PHE A 35 -1.61 2.38 10.06
N LEU A 36 -0.78 2.95 9.19
CA LEU A 36 0.50 3.55 9.59
C LEU A 36 0.27 4.81 10.44
N PRO A 37 1.23 5.18 11.31
CA PRO A 37 1.19 6.47 11.99
C PRO A 37 1.17 7.63 10.99
N SER A 38 0.51 8.73 11.36
CA SER A 38 0.42 9.93 10.53
C SER A 38 1.81 10.45 10.16
N TYR A 39 1.94 11.01 8.95
CA TYR A 39 3.19 11.59 8.44
C TYR A 39 4.39 10.65 8.47
N SER A 40 4.18 9.33 8.31
CA SER A 40 5.25 8.32 8.28
C SER A 40 5.44 7.67 6.89
N PRO A 41 5.77 8.46 5.85
CA PRO A 41 5.93 7.98 4.47
C PRO A 41 7.02 6.90 4.33
N ASN A 42 8.06 6.98 5.18
CA ASN A 42 9.17 6.02 5.16
C ASN A 42 8.76 4.59 5.54
N LEU A 43 7.65 4.43 6.27
CA LEU A 43 7.09 3.12 6.61
C LEU A 43 6.19 2.56 5.51
N ASN A 44 5.80 3.39 4.53
CA ASN A 44 4.92 2.98 3.45
C ASN A 44 5.73 2.36 2.30
N LEU A 45 5.67 1.03 2.16
CA LEU A 45 6.44 0.29 1.15
C LEU A 45 6.15 0.74 -0.28
N ILE A 46 4.90 1.15 -0.58
CA ILE A 46 4.54 1.62 -1.92
C ILE A 46 5.34 2.87 -2.29
N GLU A 47 5.65 3.75 -1.34
CA GLU A 47 6.44 4.95 -1.60
C GLU A 47 7.89 4.62 -1.94
N ARG A 48 8.47 3.60 -1.30
CA ARG A 48 9.79 3.07 -1.67
C ARG A 48 9.77 2.52 -3.09
N LEU A 49 8.73 1.77 -3.46
CA LEU A 49 8.57 1.28 -4.82
C LEU A 49 8.46 2.43 -5.82
N TRP A 50 7.67 3.47 -5.53
CA TRP A 50 7.57 4.66 -6.38
C TRP A 50 8.90 5.39 -6.54
N LYS A 51 9.69 5.51 -5.46
CA LYS A 51 11.06 6.06 -5.53
C LYS A 51 11.95 5.23 -6.46
N PHE A 52 11.92 3.89 -6.33
CA PHE A 52 12.67 3.00 -7.20
C PHE A 52 12.22 3.07 -8.67
N PHE A 53 10.91 3.07 -8.90
CA PHE A 53 10.30 3.17 -10.22
C PHE A 53 10.71 4.46 -10.93
N ARG A 54 10.59 5.61 -10.26
CA ARG A 54 11.06 6.89 -10.78
C ARG A 54 12.55 6.85 -11.10
N LYS A 55 13.36 6.20 -10.24
CA LYS A 55 14.80 6.02 -10.49
C LYS A 55 15.10 5.22 -11.77
N LYS A 56 14.29 4.20 -12.08
CA LYS A 56 14.53 3.31 -13.21
C LYS A 56 13.93 3.80 -14.54
N ILE A 57 12.76 4.44 -14.48
CA ILE A 57 11.98 4.80 -15.67
C ILE A 57 12.12 6.27 -16.05
N LEU A 58 12.14 7.18 -15.06
CA LEU A 58 12.14 8.62 -15.33
C LEU A 58 13.53 9.20 -15.62
N TYR A 59 14.60 8.54 -15.16
CA TYR A 59 15.95 8.99 -15.50
C TYR A 59 16.21 8.64 -16.97
N ASN A 60 16.28 9.68 -17.80
CA ASN A 60 16.67 9.56 -19.20
C ASN A 60 17.96 8.75 -19.31
N LYS A 61 17.89 7.63 -20.00
CA LYS A 61 19.07 6.92 -20.48
C LYS A 61 19.53 7.63 -21.75
N TYR A 62 20.73 8.19 -21.72
CA TYR A 62 21.41 8.59 -22.94
C TYR A 62 21.83 7.32 -23.69
N TYR A 63 21.42 7.22 -24.96
CA TYR A 63 21.88 6.18 -25.85
C TYR A 63 22.80 6.87 -26.87
N ASP A 64 24.09 6.53 -26.83
CA ASP A 64 25.02 6.90 -27.90
C ASP A 64 24.60 6.22 -29.21
N THR A 65 24.84 6.90 -30.33
CA THR A 65 24.52 6.42 -31.69
C THR A 65 25.65 5.55 -32.24
#